data_AF-A0A3E1KAG5-F1
#
_entry.id   AF-A0A3E1KAG5-F1
#
_cell.length_a   1.000
_cell.length_b   1.000
_cell.length_c   1.000
_cell.angle_alpha   90.00
_cell.angle_beta   90.00
_cell.angle_gamma   90.00
#
_symmetry.space_group_name_H-M   'P 1'
#
loop_
_entity.id
_entity.type
_entity.pdbx_description
1 polymer ?
#
loop_
_entity_poly.entity_id
_entity_poly.type
_entity_poly.pdbx_seq_one_letter_code
_entity_poly.pdbx_strand_id
1 'polypeptide(L)'
;MVGAAAKAHPVGTFTNKTARGGCHAIKKDAHQPGGRPGNRPGRVAGAGRTAVRRFRRGVGLHRRCAGPARPRHLPGPGRRHRRSADHPARGVLAQAGQVHADGVAGNHQSRRAELDAGSPARTRRHQRDRGRRRGGQDLLHRRALHRQGSAGALQHGGLPRRGQSVSEDNARQPGFAWGGPPATGRIRLEPEDFAVNEVLGHEPDGQGEHLWLWVAKRERNTVDVAADLARAAGVHIRQVGFAGLKDRNAVTRQYFSIHLPGTDSPDWSQWRIDGVTIESASRSSRKIKRGRLRGNRFELVVRELEGDLGALEERLAAVRDHGVPNGFGEQRFGGNNIARALALFRGEMRRKPSKIKRGFYLSAARSLVFNHVLDERIRRGDWNRLIDGDLAMLDGSRSFFAADPDDPDQVRRCAEQDIHPSGPLPGQGDSPAEGEAAEIENRQFEAHRELVEGLAKFGMKQERRPLRMRVGDLEWSFPEERTLKLVFSLGTGSYATSVLRELVDYE
;
A
#
# COMPACT_ATOMS: atom_id res chain seq x y z
N MET A 1 33.58 41.84 19.16
CA MET A 1 34.32 42.38 18.01
C MET A 1 35.72 41.76 17.97
N VAL A 2 35.96 40.79 17.08
CA VAL A 2 37.25 40.58 16.40
C VAL A 2 36.90 40.00 15.04
N GLY A 3 37.43 40.57 13.95
CA GLY A 3 37.28 40.02 12.60
C GLY A 3 38.66 39.74 12.02
N ALA A 4 38.86 38.56 11.45
CA ALA A 4 40.09 38.17 10.79
C ALA A 4 39.75 37.55 9.43
N ALA A 5 40.00 38.29 8.35
CA ALA A 5 39.83 37.80 6.99
C ALA A 5 41.12 37.10 6.52
N ALA A 6 41.02 35.84 6.09
CA ALA A 6 42.08 35.11 5.42
C ALA A 6 41.76 34.99 3.92
N LYS A 7 42.76 35.21 3.06
CA LYS A 7 42.59 35.25 1.60
C LYS A 7 42.62 33.85 1.00
N ALA A 8 41.87 33.66 -0.08
CA ALA A 8 42.01 32.49 -0.95
C ALA A 8 43.23 32.62 -1.86
N HIS A 9 43.91 31.50 -2.13
CA HIS A 9 44.72 31.29 -3.35
C HIS A 9 44.42 29.89 -3.92
N PRO A 10 44.59 29.64 -5.23
CA PRO A 10 43.95 28.52 -5.92
C PRO A 10 44.95 27.50 -6.52
N VAL A 11 44.41 26.62 -7.37
CA VAL A 11 45.08 25.61 -8.23
C VAL A 11 45.38 24.26 -7.56
N GLY A 12 44.90 23.18 -8.19
CA GLY A 12 45.01 21.80 -7.69
C GLY A 12 44.28 20.78 -8.59
N THR A 13 44.38 20.93 -9.91
CA THR A 13 43.68 20.06 -10.89
C THR A 13 44.28 18.66 -10.94
N PHE A 14 43.62 17.68 -10.30
CA PHE A 14 44.02 16.27 -10.40
C PHE A 14 43.53 15.63 -11.71
N THR A 15 44.48 15.41 -12.64
CA THR A 15 44.24 14.63 -13.86
C THR A 15 44.32 13.12 -13.57
N ASN A 16 43.22 12.39 -13.74
CA ASN A 16 43.24 10.93 -13.67
C ASN A 16 43.64 10.34 -15.04
N LYS A 17 44.77 9.62 -15.14
CA LYS A 17 45.35 9.20 -16.44
C LYS A 17 46.25 7.95 -16.42
N THR A 18 45.72 6.79 -16.07
CA THR A 18 46.30 5.45 -16.34
C THR A 18 45.19 4.40 -16.44
N ALA A 19 45.27 3.32 -17.24
CA ALA A 19 46.03 3.06 -18.47
C ALA A 19 45.29 1.93 -19.25
N ARG A 20 45.59 1.72 -20.55
CA ARG A 20 45.06 0.59 -21.35
C ARG A 20 46.18 -0.40 -21.70
N GLY A 21 45.84 -1.69 -21.79
CA GLY A 21 46.69 -2.77 -22.31
C GLY A 21 46.88 -3.91 -21.30
N GLY A 22 46.97 -5.18 -21.71
CA GLY A 22 46.84 -5.73 -23.07
C GLY A 22 46.75 -7.26 -23.06
N CYS A 23 46.26 -7.85 -24.16
CA CYS A 23 46.11 -9.30 -24.32
C CYS A 23 47.45 -9.96 -24.69
N HIS A 24 47.66 -11.23 -24.30
CA HIS A 24 48.58 -12.18 -24.95
C HIS A 24 48.14 -13.64 -24.74
N ALA A 25 48.45 -14.53 -25.69
CA ALA A 25 48.07 -15.95 -25.63
C ALA A 25 49.05 -16.85 -26.42
N ILE A 26 49.41 -18.01 -25.86
CA ILE A 26 50.27 -19.06 -26.43
C ILE A 26 49.68 -20.39 -25.87
N LYS A 27 49.15 -21.34 -26.66
CA LYS A 27 49.80 -22.36 -27.53
C LYS A 27 50.79 -23.28 -26.77
N LYS A 28 50.86 -24.61 -27.00
CA LYS A 28 49.97 -25.59 -27.65
C LYS A 28 50.51 -27.03 -27.35
N ASP A 29 49.71 -28.06 -27.61
CA ASP A 29 50.09 -29.48 -27.80
C ASP A 29 50.60 -30.27 -26.56
N ALA A 30 50.63 -31.61 -26.53
CA ALA A 30 49.67 -32.66 -26.95
C ALA A 30 50.22 -34.07 -26.57
N HIS A 31 49.42 -35.00 -26.02
CA HIS A 31 49.62 -36.47 -26.16
C HIS A 31 48.40 -37.33 -25.72
N GLN A 32 48.32 -38.55 -26.24
CA GLN A 32 47.41 -39.68 -25.90
C GLN A 32 48.13 -40.70 -24.98
N PRO A 33 47.56 -41.84 -24.47
CA PRO A 33 46.34 -42.61 -24.81
C PRO A 33 45.37 -42.80 -23.60
N GLY A 34 44.32 -43.63 -23.55
CA GLY A 34 43.67 -44.56 -24.50
C GLY A 34 43.50 -46.00 -23.92
N GLY A 35 42.27 -46.50 -23.71
CA GLY A 35 42.05 -47.89 -23.22
C GLY A 35 40.60 -48.32 -22.88
N ARG A 36 40.17 -49.46 -23.46
CA ARG A 36 39.04 -50.39 -23.15
C ARG A 36 39.36 -51.73 -23.85
N PRO A 37 38.73 -52.90 -23.55
CA PRO A 37 37.63 -53.25 -22.61
C PRO A 37 38.18 -53.99 -21.36
N GLY A 38 37.49 -54.78 -20.52
CA GLY A 38 36.06 -55.19 -20.40
C GLY A 38 35.75 -56.64 -20.84
N ASN A 39 35.08 -57.45 -19.99
CA ASN A 39 34.68 -58.84 -20.29
C ASN A 39 33.39 -59.30 -19.55
N ARG A 40 32.88 -60.50 -19.85
CA ARG A 40 31.64 -61.19 -19.38
C ARG A 40 31.98 -62.42 -18.49
N PRO A 41 31.02 -63.29 -18.07
CA PRO A 41 29.68 -63.07 -17.47
C PRO A 41 29.47 -63.90 -16.17
N GLY A 42 28.27 -63.81 -15.55
CA GLY A 42 27.82 -64.77 -14.52
C GLY A 42 26.30 -65.01 -14.55
N ARG A 43 25.88 -66.29 -14.47
CA ARG A 43 24.47 -66.74 -14.40
C ARG A 43 24.35 -67.83 -13.33
N VAL A 44 23.47 -67.64 -12.35
CA VAL A 44 22.70 -68.72 -11.68
C VAL A 44 21.31 -68.16 -11.37
N ALA A 45 20.28 -69.01 -11.29
CA ALA A 45 18.89 -68.61 -11.02
C ALA A 45 18.43 -68.99 -9.60
N GLY A 46 17.44 -68.28 -9.08
CA GLY A 46 16.67 -68.62 -7.88
C GLY A 46 15.24 -68.12 -8.05
N ALA A 47 14.24 -68.93 -7.71
CA ALA A 47 12.84 -68.66 -8.01
C ALA A 47 11.99 -68.45 -6.74
N GLY A 48 11.09 -67.46 -6.79
CA GLY A 48 10.06 -67.23 -5.78
C GLY A 48 8.86 -66.52 -6.42
N ARG A 49 7.65 -67.07 -6.25
CA ARG A 49 6.41 -66.55 -6.86
C ARG A 49 5.43 -66.07 -5.79
N THR A 50 4.96 -64.83 -5.92
CA THR A 50 3.56 -64.49 -5.62
C THR A 50 3.12 -63.31 -6.49
N ALA A 51 1.81 -63.06 -6.61
CA ALA A 51 1.26 -62.31 -7.74
C ALA A 51 0.49 -61.05 -7.33
N VAL A 52 0.56 -60.02 -8.19
CA VAL A 52 -0.47 -58.97 -8.33
C VAL A 52 -0.78 -58.82 -9.82
N ARG A 53 -2.07 -58.72 -10.18
CA ARG A 53 -2.54 -58.65 -11.58
C ARG A 53 -2.31 -57.27 -12.21
N ARG A 54 -2.02 -57.23 -13.51
CA ARG A 54 -2.09 -56.04 -14.40
C ARG A 54 -3.09 -56.27 -15.53
N PHE A 55 -3.85 -55.24 -15.89
CA PHE A 55 -4.41 -55.01 -17.24
C PHE A 55 -4.20 -53.50 -17.54
N ARG A 56 -3.41 -53.13 -18.57
CA ARG A 56 -3.84 -52.67 -19.92
C ARG A 56 -4.83 -51.47 -19.86
N ARG A 57 -4.63 -50.35 -20.55
CA ARG A 57 -4.00 -50.07 -21.87
C ARG A 57 -3.15 -48.76 -21.82
N GLY A 58 -2.30 -48.38 -22.77
CA GLY A 58 -1.79 -49.08 -23.97
C GLY A 58 -2.06 -48.40 -25.32
N VAL A 59 -1.27 -47.37 -25.71
CA VAL A 59 -1.13 -46.85 -27.09
C VAL A 59 0.29 -46.26 -27.29
N GLY A 60 0.87 -46.38 -28.49
CA GLY A 60 1.96 -45.51 -28.95
C GLY A 60 2.72 -46.04 -30.17
N LEU A 61 2.95 -45.19 -31.19
CA LEU A 61 4.12 -45.17 -32.10
C LEU A 61 4.04 -44.02 -33.15
N HIS A 62 5.16 -43.72 -33.80
CA HIS A 62 5.37 -42.54 -34.69
C HIS A 62 5.20 -42.83 -36.20
N ARG A 63 5.06 -41.75 -37.00
CA ARG A 63 6.03 -41.42 -38.09
C ARG A 63 5.92 -39.96 -38.60
N ARG A 64 6.92 -39.51 -39.37
CA ARG A 64 7.05 -38.21 -40.09
C ARG A 64 6.66 -38.43 -41.59
N CYS A 65 6.59 -37.48 -42.54
CA CYS A 65 7.37 -36.27 -42.88
C CYS A 65 6.62 -35.29 -43.82
N ALA A 66 7.24 -34.11 -44.06
CA ALA A 66 7.07 -33.18 -45.21
C ALA A 66 5.83 -32.25 -45.31
N GLY A 67 6.02 -31.11 -46.02
CA GLY A 67 5.03 -30.07 -46.38
C GLY A 67 5.12 -29.75 -47.89
N PRO A 68 4.96 -28.49 -48.39
CA PRO A 68 4.59 -27.21 -47.73
C PRO A 68 3.43 -26.43 -48.44
N ALA A 69 2.96 -25.31 -47.87
CA ALA A 69 2.04 -24.36 -48.55
C ALA A 69 2.18 -22.90 -48.07
N ARG A 70 1.65 -21.93 -48.84
CA ARG A 70 1.81 -20.46 -48.69
C ARG A 70 0.51 -19.74 -48.21
N PRO A 71 0.57 -18.46 -47.77
CA PRO A 71 -0.54 -17.78 -47.08
C PRO A 71 -1.66 -17.28 -48.00
N ARG A 72 -2.74 -16.73 -47.40
CA ARG A 72 -3.86 -16.07 -48.11
C ARG A 72 -4.07 -14.61 -47.66
N HIS A 73 -4.74 -13.85 -48.54
CA HIS A 73 -4.72 -12.38 -48.58
C HIS A 73 -5.87 -11.67 -47.83
N LEU A 74 -5.68 -10.36 -47.67
CA LEU A 74 -6.70 -9.31 -47.53
C LEU A 74 -7.86 -9.45 -48.53
N PRO A 75 -9.09 -9.01 -48.19
CA PRO A 75 -10.16 -8.75 -49.14
C PRO A 75 -10.45 -7.24 -49.36
N GLY A 76 -10.74 -6.89 -50.61
CA GLY A 76 -11.32 -5.61 -51.04
C GLY A 76 -11.02 -5.35 -52.53
N PRO A 77 -11.67 -4.37 -53.21
CA PRO A 77 -12.92 -3.67 -52.89
C PRO A 77 -13.99 -3.76 -54.02
N GLY A 78 -15.24 -3.34 -53.74
CA GLY A 78 -16.27 -3.01 -54.74
C GLY A 78 -16.87 -1.63 -54.43
N ARG A 79 -16.87 -0.64 -55.32
CA ARG A 79 -17.74 -0.45 -56.51
C ARG A 79 -19.23 -0.44 -56.15
N ARG A 80 -20.05 0.55 -56.58
CA ARG A 80 -19.83 1.83 -57.31
C ARG A 80 -21.16 2.61 -57.31
N HIS A 81 -21.17 3.94 -57.32
CA HIS A 81 -22.14 4.73 -58.11
C HIS A 81 -21.60 6.16 -58.38
N ARG A 82 -22.23 6.91 -59.30
CA ARG A 82 -21.71 8.15 -59.93
C ARG A 82 -22.56 9.39 -59.65
N ARG A 83 -21.91 10.55 -59.47
CA ARG A 83 -22.09 11.88 -60.12
C ARG A 83 -20.96 12.78 -59.55
N SER A 84 -20.14 13.52 -60.31
CA SER A 84 -20.42 14.62 -61.25
C SER A 84 -20.82 15.91 -60.50
N ALA A 85 -20.15 17.07 -60.66
CA ALA A 85 -18.95 17.37 -61.47
C ALA A 85 -18.21 18.66 -61.01
N ASP A 86 -16.97 18.81 -61.52
CA ASP A 86 -16.22 20.03 -61.90
C ASP A 86 -15.73 21.10 -60.89
N HIS A 87 -14.70 21.80 -61.40
CA HIS A 87 -13.83 22.86 -60.85
C HIS A 87 -14.25 24.24 -61.44
N PRO A 88 -13.53 25.39 -61.30
CA PRO A 88 -12.17 25.64 -60.77
C PRO A 88 -12.08 26.82 -59.75
N ALA A 89 -10.85 27.27 -59.46
CA ALA A 89 -10.54 28.35 -58.52
C ALA A 89 -10.19 29.71 -59.18
N ARG A 90 -10.39 30.80 -58.41
CA ARG A 90 -9.80 32.18 -58.43
C ARG A 90 -10.29 32.86 -57.13
N GLY A 91 -9.66 33.86 -56.50
CA GLY A 91 -8.48 34.67 -56.83
C GLY A 91 -8.78 36.18 -56.57
N VAL A 92 -7.74 37.01 -56.32
CA VAL A 92 -7.75 38.51 -56.14
C VAL A 92 -7.75 39.04 -54.67
N LEU A 93 -7.19 40.25 -54.50
CA LEU A 93 -6.85 40.96 -53.25
C LEU A 93 -7.76 42.19 -52.98
N ALA A 94 -7.89 42.59 -51.70
CA ALA A 94 -7.88 43.97 -51.18
C ALA A 94 -7.77 43.87 -49.63
N GLN A 95 -6.92 44.53 -48.84
CA GLN A 95 -6.42 45.93 -48.73
C GLN A 95 -7.37 46.98 -48.12
N ALA A 96 -6.86 47.60 -47.04
CA ALA A 96 -7.15 48.93 -46.46
C ALA A 96 -8.53 49.21 -45.83
N GLY A 97 -8.50 50.02 -44.75
CA GLY A 97 -9.69 50.50 -44.04
C GLY A 97 -9.40 51.01 -42.62
N GLN A 98 -8.74 52.17 -42.48
CA GLN A 98 -8.34 52.74 -41.18
C GLN A 98 -8.66 54.25 -41.10
N VAL A 99 -9.66 54.61 -40.28
CA VAL A 99 -10.04 55.97 -39.83
C VAL A 99 -10.73 55.76 -38.45
N HIS A 100 -10.43 56.43 -37.32
CA HIS A 100 -10.45 57.87 -36.98
C HIS A 100 -11.83 58.53 -37.19
N ALA A 101 -12.39 59.32 -36.25
CA ALA A 101 -12.01 59.67 -34.87
C ALA A 101 -13.21 60.23 -34.06
N ASP A 102 -13.01 60.48 -32.74
CA ASP A 102 -13.75 61.41 -31.85
C ASP A 102 -15.26 61.19 -31.59
N GLY A 103 -15.89 61.70 -30.51
CA GLY A 103 -15.41 62.44 -29.33
C GLY A 103 -16.57 62.92 -28.42
N VAL A 104 -16.27 63.70 -27.36
CA VAL A 104 -17.21 64.38 -26.40
C VAL A 104 -17.97 63.49 -25.38
N ALA A 105 -18.35 63.94 -24.17
CA ALA A 105 -17.60 64.43 -22.98
C ALA A 105 -18.55 65.12 -21.95
N GLY A 106 -18.32 64.93 -20.63
CA GLY A 106 -19.01 65.60 -19.50
C GLY A 106 -20.39 65.00 -19.10
N ASN A 107 -20.95 65.13 -17.89
CA ASN A 107 -20.49 65.56 -16.54
C ASN A 107 -21.55 65.04 -15.49
N HIS A 108 -21.66 65.30 -14.17
CA HIS A 108 -21.05 66.20 -13.16
C HIS A 108 -20.92 65.51 -11.77
N GLN A 109 -19.71 65.53 -11.19
CA GLN A 109 -19.38 65.91 -9.80
C GLN A 109 -20.28 65.57 -8.56
N SER A 110 -19.69 64.76 -7.65
CA SER A 110 -19.45 65.03 -6.21
C SER A 110 -20.58 65.19 -5.16
N ARG A 111 -20.35 64.58 -3.96
CA ARG A 111 -20.02 65.31 -2.69
C ARG A 111 -19.50 64.37 -1.58
N ARG A 112 -18.92 64.93 -0.51
CA ARG A 112 -18.38 64.26 0.70
C ARG A 112 -19.13 64.71 1.97
N ALA A 113 -19.21 63.83 2.98
CA ALA A 113 -19.18 64.05 4.45
C ALA A 113 -19.55 62.70 5.13
N GLU A 114 -18.92 62.07 6.13
CA GLU A 114 -17.91 62.41 7.17
C GLU A 114 -18.51 62.78 8.57
N LEU A 115 -18.06 62.05 9.62
CA LEU A 115 -18.37 62.17 11.08
C LEU A 115 -19.82 61.78 11.53
N ASP A 116 -20.13 61.37 12.78
CA ASP A 116 -19.31 61.12 14.00
C ASP A 116 -19.88 59.99 14.92
N ALA A 117 -19.31 59.79 16.11
CA ALA A 117 -19.48 58.68 17.05
C ALA A 117 -20.79 58.61 17.91
N GLY A 118 -21.04 57.45 18.55
CA GLY A 118 -22.07 57.29 19.59
C GLY A 118 -22.19 55.89 20.23
N SER A 119 -22.30 55.82 21.56
CA SER A 119 -22.49 54.59 22.39
C SER A 119 -23.02 55.01 23.79
N PRO A 120 -23.43 54.10 24.71
CA PRO A 120 -24.18 52.83 24.54
C PRO A 120 -25.31 52.59 25.61
N ALA A 121 -26.31 51.74 25.31
CA ALA A 121 -27.19 51.10 26.32
C ALA A 121 -27.84 49.82 25.71
N ARG A 122 -28.00 48.63 26.34
CA ARG A 122 -28.39 48.13 27.69
C ARG A 122 -29.91 47.90 27.90
N THR A 123 -30.21 46.78 28.60
CA THR A 123 -31.54 46.24 29.01
C THR A 123 -32.32 45.46 27.94
N ARG A 124 -33.14 44.43 28.26
CA ARG A 124 -33.51 43.84 29.59
C ARG A 124 -33.76 42.31 29.54
N ARG A 125 -33.85 41.69 30.72
CA ARG A 125 -34.00 40.23 30.97
C ARG A 125 -35.34 39.65 30.51
N HIS A 126 -35.41 38.31 30.42
CA HIS A 126 -36.42 37.58 31.20
C HIS A 126 -35.88 36.26 31.80
N GLN A 127 -36.34 35.92 33.01
CA GLN A 127 -36.11 34.65 33.73
C GLN A 127 -37.46 34.01 34.06
N ARG A 128 -37.52 32.68 34.30
CA ARG A 128 -38.55 32.00 35.12
C ARG A 128 -37.98 30.80 35.90
N ASP A 129 -38.69 30.42 36.96
CA ASP A 129 -38.31 29.67 38.18
C ASP A 129 -39.64 29.10 38.78
N ARG A 130 -39.83 27.97 39.49
CA ARG A 130 -39.02 27.11 40.40
C ARG A 130 -39.39 25.61 40.25
N GLY A 131 -38.55 24.69 40.77
CA GLY A 131 -38.81 23.22 40.71
C GLY A 131 -38.14 22.33 41.77
N ARG A 132 -38.15 22.72 43.06
CA ARG A 132 -37.50 22.00 44.19
C ARG A 132 -37.97 20.56 44.48
N ARG A 133 -37.03 19.67 44.87
CA ARG A 133 -36.97 18.76 46.07
C ARG A 133 -35.63 17.98 45.96
N ARG A 134 -34.66 17.91 46.90
CA ARG A 134 -34.50 17.78 48.39
C ARG A 134 -34.63 16.35 48.97
N GLY A 135 -33.57 15.92 49.67
CA GLY A 135 -33.40 14.63 50.37
C GLY A 135 -32.43 13.68 49.63
N GLY A 136 -31.42 13.05 50.25
CA GLY A 136 -30.93 13.11 51.64
C GLY A 136 -29.47 12.61 51.75
N GLN A 137 -28.83 12.76 52.91
CA GLN A 137 -27.45 12.31 53.18
C GLN A 137 -27.43 10.84 53.64
N ASP A 138 -26.30 10.14 53.46
CA ASP A 138 -25.53 9.62 54.62
C ASP A 138 -24.14 9.07 54.22
N LEU A 139 -23.25 9.00 55.21
CA LEU A 139 -21.93 8.34 55.13
C LEU A 139 -22.01 6.92 55.72
N LEU A 140 -21.04 6.04 55.41
CA LEU A 140 -20.22 5.39 56.45
C LEU A 140 -19.02 4.59 55.88
N HIS A 141 -18.00 4.39 56.70
CA HIS A 141 -16.89 3.45 56.44
C HIS A 141 -17.23 2.05 57.00
N ARG A 142 -16.73 0.96 56.37
CA ARG A 142 -15.71 0.09 57.01
C ARG A 142 -15.19 -1.09 56.16
N ARG A 143 -13.91 -1.36 56.44
CA ARG A 143 -13.03 -2.54 56.22
C ARG A 143 -13.60 -3.88 55.70
N ALA A 144 -12.73 -4.53 54.92
CA ALA A 144 -12.77 -5.92 54.47
C ALA A 144 -12.69 -6.97 55.60
N LEU A 145 -12.94 -8.25 55.24
CA LEU A 145 -12.38 -9.44 55.90
C LEU A 145 -12.21 -10.60 54.91
N HIS A 146 -11.29 -11.52 55.21
CA HIS A 146 -11.06 -12.76 54.43
C HIS A 146 -12.18 -13.78 54.59
N ARG A 147 -12.31 -14.68 53.59
CA ARG A 147 -12.50 -16.11 53.86
C ARG A 147 -11.85 -16.98 52.78
N GLN A 148 -11.04 -17.94 53.21
CA GLN A 148 -10.60 -19.07 52.41
C GLN A 148 -11.68 -20.18 52.45
N GLY A 149 -11.71 -21.05 51.44
CA GLY A 149 -12.63 -22.19 51.39
C GLY A 149 -12.19 -23.18 50.32
N SER A 150 -11.49 -24.24 50.73
CA SER A 150 -10.87 -25.23 49.85
C SER A 150 -11.53 -26.60 49.99
N ALA A 151 -12.10 -27.12 48.90
CA ALA A 151 -12.42 -28.53 48.71
C ALA A 151 -12.50 -28.82 47.21
N GLY A 152 -12.00 -29.98 46.77
CA GLY A 152 -12.05 -30.43 45.38
C GLY A 152 -12.87 -31.70 45.22
N ALA A 153 -13.42 -31.91 44.02
CA ALA A 153 -14.05 -33.17 43.60
C ALA A 153 -13.83 -33.36 42.09
N LEU A 154 -13.91 -34.61 41.62
CA LEU A 154 -13.48 -35.03 40.28
C LEU A 154 -14.61 -35.04 39.24
N GLN A 155 -14.21 -34.81 37.99
CA GLN A 155 -14.76 -35.32 36.73
C GLN A 155 -16.30 -35.41 36.53
N HIS A 156 -16.79 -34.72 35.52
CA HIS A 156 -17.54 -35.37 34.43
C HIS A 156 -17.42 -34.57 33.13
N GLY A 157 -17.37 -35.23 31.98
CA GLY A 157 -17.22 -34.58 30.67
C GLY A 157 -18.49 -33.86 30.23
N GLY A 158 -18.39 -32.56 29.95
CA GLY A 158 -19.48 -31.75 29.41
C GLY A 158 -19.19 -31.29 27.98
N LEU A 159 -20.12 -31.56 27.06
CA LEU A 159 -20.09 -31.01 25.69
C LEU A 159 -20.11 -29.46 25.74
N PRO A 160 -19.33 -28.77 24.89
CA PRO A 160 -19.31 -27.32 24.88
C PRO A 160 -20.68 -26.76 24.48
N ARG A 161 -21.30 -25.98 25.39
CA ARG A 161 -22.62 -25.38 25.15
C ARG A 161 -22.55 -24.34 24.04
N ARG A 162 -23.50 -24.42 23.09
CA ARG A 162 -23.79 -23.34 22.13
C ARG A 162 -24.01 -22.03 22.88
N GLY A 163 -23.52 -20.93 22.32
CA GLY A 163 -23.88 -19.57 22.77
C GLY A 163 -22.83 -18.83 23.59
N GLN A 164 -21.55 -18.92 23.25
CA GLN A 164 -20.70 -17.75 23.46
C GLN A 164 -21.15 -16.67 22.48
N SER A 165 -21.72 -15.58 23.00
CA SER A 165 -21.90 -14.36 22.23
C SER A 165 -20.52 -13.81 21.83
N VAL A 166 -20.28 -13.58 20.54
CA VAL A 166 -19.08 -12.88 20.08
C VAL A 166 -19.10 -11.46 20.65
N SER A 167 -18.30 -11.23 21.70
CA SER A 167 -18.14 -9.92 22.33
C SER A 167 -17.44 -8.94 21.38
N GLU A 168 -17.59 -7.64 21.67
CA GLU A 168 -17.06 -6.56 20.81
C GLU A 168 -15.51 -6.49 20.80
N ASP A 169 -14.84 -7.33 21.60
CA ASP A 169 -13.38 -7.57 21.59
C ASP A 169 -12.81 -8.04 20.24
N ASN A 170 -13.64 -8.58 19.35
CA ASN A 170 -13.22 -9.29 18.15
C ASN A 170 -12.87 -8.36 16.96
N ALA A 171 -12.08 -7.31 17.22
CA ALA A 171 -11.59 -6.35 16.21
C ALA A 171 -10.15 -5.87 16.49
N ARG A 172 -9.37 -6.64 17.26
CA ARG A 172 -8.00 -6.30 17.67
C ARG A 172 -7.00 -6.28 16.50
N GLN A 173 -5.98 -5.46 16.62
CA GLN A 173 -4.74 -5.61 15.84
C GLN A 173 -4.03 -6.91 16.31
N PRO A 174 -3.20 -7.57 15.48
CA PRO A 174 -2.42 -8.73 15.93
C PRO A 174 -1.48 -8.36 17.09
N GLY A 175 -0.91 -9.34 17.79
CA GLY A 175 0.16 -9.09 18.77
C GLY A 175 1.35 -8.28 18.22
N PHE A 176 2.24 -7.83 19.10
CA PHE A 176 3.54 -7.29 18.68
C PHE A 176 4.47 -8.47 18.39
N ALA A 177 5.17 -8.46 17.25
CA ALA A 177 6.12 -9.52 16.90
C ALA A 177 7.35 -9.53 17.83
N TRP A 178 7.65 -8.38 18.42
CA TRP A 178 8.90 -8.11 19.11
C TRP A 178 8.74 -7.84 20.62
N GLY A 179 7.60 -8.26 21.21
CA GLY A 179 7.31 -8.08 22.64
C GLY A 179 6.77 -6.71 23.03
N GLY A 180 6.66 -5.77 22.08
CA GLY A 180 6.14 -4.42 22.29
C GLY A 180 7.17 -3.34 21.93
N PRO A 181 6.72 -2.07 21.86
CA PRO A 181 7.60 -0.93 21.65
C PRO A 181 8.46 -0.67 22.92
N PRO A 182 9.79 -0.55 22.81
CA PRO A 182 10.68 -0.22 23.94
C PRO A 182 10.66 1.26 24.36
N ALA A 183 9.98 2.12 23.58
CA ALA A 183 9.94 3.57 23.77
C ALA A 183 8.51 4.14 23.63
N THR A 184 8.29 5.32 24.19
CA THR A 184 7.11 6.18 23.94
C THR A 184 7.54 7.43 23.17
N GLY A 185 6.58 8.12 22.54
CA GLY A 185 6.85 9.37 21.84
C GLY A 185 5.61 9.95 21.17
N ARG A 186 5.79 10.99 20.36
CA ARG A 186 4.68 11.73 19.74
C ARG A 186 4.99 12.02 18.27
N ILE A 187 3.99 11.91 17.41
CA ILE A 187 4.13 12.13 15.96
C ILE A 187 3.19 13.24 15.47
N ARG A 188 3.53 13.87 14.33
CA ARG A 188 2.66 14.87 13.68
C ARG A 188 2.35 16.08 14.58
N LEU A 189 3.28 16.47 15.45
CA LEU A 189 3.20 17.75 16.15
C LEU A 189 3.31 18.89 15.13
N GLU A 190 4.16 18.70 14.12
CA GLU A 190 4.21 19.47 12.88
C GLU A 190 3.87 18.56 11.67
N PRO A 191 3.22 19.07 10.60
CA PRO A 191 3.00 18.31 9.36
C PRO A 191 4.29 17.75 8.73
N GLU A 192 5.42 18.43 8.97
CA GLU A 192 6.77 18.06 8.59
C GLU A 192 7.25 16.75 9.25
N ASP A 193 6.74 16.40 10.44
CA ASP A 193 7.06 15.16 11.18
C ASP A 193 6.57 13.89 10.48
N PHE A 194 5.75 14.03 9.44
CA PHE A 194 5.17 12.92 8.68
C PHE A 194 5.29 13.19 7.19
N ALA A 195 6.52 13.19 6.68
CA ALA A 195 6.81 13.39 5.28
C ALA A 195 6.60 12.11 4.45
N VAL A 196 5.90 12.22 3.30
CA VAL A 196 5.57 11.07 2.43
C VAL A 196 5.77 11.38 0.95
N ASN A 197 6.73 10.72 0.30
CA ASN A 197 7.04 10.87 -1.12
C ASN A 197 6.53 9.64 -1.91
N GLU A 198 5.68 9.86 -2.92
CA GLU A 198 5.12 8.78 -3.76
C GLU A 198 6.15 8.21 -4.75
N VAL A 199 6.28 6.88 -4.79
CA VAL A 199 7.16 6.18 -5.73
C VAL A 199 6.31 5.49 -6.79
N LEU A 200 6.20 6.06 -7.99
CA LEU A 200 5.47 5.43 -9.11
C LEU A 200 6.22 4.25 -9.75
N GLY A 201 7.55 4.20 -9.63
CA GLY A 201 8.40 3.21 -10.31
C GLY A 201 8.54 3.43 -11.82
N HIS A 202 8.12 4.59 -12.33
CA HIS A 202 8.31 5.04 -13.71
C HIS A 202 8.16 6.56 -13.79
N GLU A 203 8.85 7.17 -14.74
CA GLU A 203 8.93 8.62 -14.95
C GLU A 203 8.09 9.08 -16.15
N PRO A 204 7.77 10.40 -16.25
CA PRO A 204 7.14 10.98 -17.43
C PRO A 204 8.07 10.89 -18.65
N ASP A 205 7.51 10.51 -19.80
CA ASP A 205 8.26 10.20 -21.04
C ASP A 205 8.59 11.43 -21.93
N GLY A 206 8.32 12.64 -21.45
CA GLY A 206 8.67 13.91 -22.10
C GLY A 206 7.76 14.35 -23.24
N GLN A 207 6.75 13.56 -23.62
CA GLN A 207 5.92 13.77 -24.81
C GLN A 207 4.44 13.42 -24.57
N GLY A 208 3.57 13.61 -25.56
CA GLY A 208 2.15 13.19 -25.47
C GLY A 208 1.22 14.14 -24.70
N GLU A 209 0.01 13.66 -24.42
CA GLU A 209 -1.17 14.48 -24.09
C GLU A 209 -1.43 14.71 -22.59
N HIS A 210 -0.62 14.16 -21.69
CA HIS A 210 -0.72 14.45 -20.26
C HIS A 210 0.40 15.37 -19.80
N LEU A 211 0.07 16.43 -19.06
CA LEU A 211 1.02 17.14 -18.23
C LEU A 211 1.11 16.41 -16.89
N TRP A 212 2.26 15.82 -16.58
CA TRP A 212 2.59 15.33 -15.25
C TRP A 212 3.17 16.45 -14.41
N LEU A 213 2.74 16.52 -13.16
CA LEU A 213 3.17 17.48 -12.17
C LEU A 213 3.67 16.70 -10.95
N TRP A 214 4.89 16.98 -10.50
CA TRP A 214 5.37 16.56 -9.19
C TRP A 214 5.01 17.64 -8.18
N VAL A 215 4.19 17.28 -7.19
CA VAL A 215 3.49 18.26 -6.35
C VAL A 215 3.68 17.91 -4.88
N ALA A 216 4.32 18.82 -4.15
CA ALA A 216 4.30 18.85 -2.69
C ALA A 216 2.99 19.50 -2.20
N LYS A 217 2.41 18.96 -1.14
CA LYS A 217 1.29 19.57 -0.41
C LYS A 217 1.52 19.51 1.10
N ARG A 218 1.04 20.52 1.83
CA ARG A 218 0.97 20.58 3.31
C ARG A 218 -0.48 20.78 3.70
N GLU A 219 -1.02 19.97 4.62
CA GLU A 219 -2.36 20.14 5.22
C GLU A 219 -3.59 20.12 4.27
N ARG A 220 -3.39 19.86 2.97
CA ARG A 220 -4.44 19.64 1.95
C ARG A 220 -4.73 18.14 1.77
N ASN A 221 -5.94 17.77 1.34
CA ASN A 221 -6.22 16.41 0.85
C ASN A 221 -5.86 16.28 -0.65
N THR A 222 -5.44 15.10 -1.11
CA THR A 222 -5.15 14.82 -2.53
C THR A 222 -6.31 15.19 -3.48
N VAL A 223 -7.56 15.03 -3.04
CA VAL A 223 -8.75 15.31 -3.87
C VAL A 223 -8.95 16.81 -4.08
N ASP A 224 -8.66 17.62 -3.06
CA ASP A 224 -8.82 19.08 -3.12
C ASP A 224 -7.74 19.67 -4.03
N VAL A 225 -6.48 19.23 -3.84
CA VAL A 225 -5.35 19.60 -4.73
C VAL A 225 -5.65 19.23 -6.19
N ALA A 226 -6.24 18.05 -6.44
CA ALA A 226 -6.66 17.68 -7.79
C ALA A 226 -7.75 18.61 -8.36
N ALA A 227 -8.67 19.11 -7.54
CA ALA A 227 -9.71 20.06 -7.95
C ALA A 227 -9.15 21.47 -8.22
N ASP A 228 -8.19 21.92 -7.42
CA ASP A 228 -7.52 23.21 -7.61
C ASP A 228 -6.61 23.20 -8.86
N LEU A 229 -5.85 22.10 -9.07
CA LEU A 229 -5.07 21.88 -10.30
C LEU A 229 -5.97 21.81 -11.55
N ALA A 230 -7.14 21.16 -11.45
CA ALA A 230 -8.11 21.13 -12.54
C ALA A 230 -8.63 22.53 -12.89
N ARG A 231 -8.93 23.35 -11.87
CA ARG A 231 -9.37 24.75 -12.03
C ARG A 231 -8.28 25.62 -12.66
N ALA A 232 -7.04 25.53 -12.18
CA ALA A 232 -5.90 26.28 -12.70
C ALA A 232 -5.56 25.91 -14.16
N ALA A 233 -5.72 24.64 -14.53
CA ALA A 233 -5.54 24.17 -15.90
C ALA A 233 -6.79 24.34 -16.81
N GLY A 234 -7.88 24.93 -16.32
CA GLY A 234 -9.11 25.14 -17.09
C GLY A 234 -9.88 23.87 -17.49
N VAL A 235 -9.64 22.73 -16.83
CA VAL A 235 -10.23 21.43 -17.20
C VAL A 235 -11.19 20.86 -16.15
N HIS A 236 -12.11 20.01 -16.59
CA HIS A 236 -12.96 19.25 -15.68
C HIS A 236 -12.14 18.22 -14.88
N ILE A 237 -12.35 18.15 -13.55
CA ILE A 237 -11.65 17.26 -12.59
C ILE A 237 -11.40 15.82 -13.06
N ARG A 238 -12.32 15.23 -13.85
CA ARG A 238 -12.13 13.90 -14.48
C ARG A 238 -10.84 13.76 -15.30
N GLN A 239 -10.28 14.86 -15.79
CA GLN A 239 -9.05 14.88 -16.59
C GLN A 239 -7.80 14.71 -15.73
N VAL A 240 -7.84 15.09 -14.45
CA VAL A 240 -6.76 14.86 -13.49
C VAL A 240 -6.72 13.38 -13.08
N GLY A 241 -5.53 12.81 -12.97
CA GLY A 241 -5.26 11.46 -12.46
C GLY A 241 -4.16 11.48 -11.41
N PHE A 242 -4.23 10.57 -10.44
CA PHE A 242 -3.27 10.38 -9.35
C PHE A 242 -3.28 8.92 -8.88
N ALA A 243 -2.19 8.45 -8.28
CA ALA A 243 -2.03 7.03 -7.93
C ALA A 243 -2.60 6.70 -6.54
N GLY A 244 -2.08 7.33 -5.48
CA GLY A 244 -2.59 7.19 -4.11
C GLY A 244 -3.52 8.33 -3.69
N LEU A 245 -4.23 8.14 -2.56
CA LEU A 245 -4.50 9.25 -1.66
C LEU A 245 -3.27 9.43 -0.74
N LYS A 246 -3.11 10.62 -0.19
CA LYS A 246 -2.08 10.97 0.79
C LYS A 246 -2.73 11.68 1.97
N ASP A 247 -2.25 11.41 3.18
CA ASP A 247 -2.79 11.95 4.44
C ASP A 247 -2.82 13.48 4.42
N ARG A 248 -3.79 14.06 5.13
CA ARG A 248 -3.93 15.52 5.21
C ARG A 248 -2.85 16.13 6.10
N ASN A 249 -2.75 15.65 7.34
CA ASN A 249 -1.89 16.18 8.40
C ASN A 249 -0.45 15.68 8.21
N ALA A 250 0.16 16.08 7.10
CA ALA A 250 1.42 15.58 6.58
C ALA A 250 1.94 16.51 5.46
N VAL A 251 3.26 16.63 5.33
CA VAL A 251 3.91 17.11 4.10
C VAL A 251 4.02 15.93 3.14
N THR A 252 3.40 16.00 1.97
CA THR A 252 3.41 14.85 1.05
C THR A 252 3.68 15.26 -0.38
N ARG A 253 4.60 14.56 -1.04
CA ARG A 253 4.87 14.71 -2.46
C ARG A 253 4.23 13.58 -3.25
N GLN A 254 3.52 13.91 -4.32
CA GLN A 254 2.94 12.92 -5.22
C GLN A 254 2.84 13.45 -6.65
N TYR A 255 2.67 12.53 -7.59
CA TYR A 255 2.40 12.92 -8.97
C TYR A 255 0.89 13.12 -9.21
N PHE A 256 0.59 14.14 -10.01
CA PHE A 256 -0.70 14.33 -10.67
C PHE A 256 -0.49 14.35 -12.19
N SER A 257 -1.48 13.90 -12.96
CA SER A 257 -1.46 13.96 -14.43
C SER A 257 -2.72 14.65 -14.95
N ILE A 258 -2.57 15.78 -15.62
CA ILE A 258 -3.66 16.55 -16.23
C ILE A 258 -3.71 16.20 -17.72
N HIS A 259 -4.87 15.78 -18.23
CA HIS A 259 -5.06 15.52 -19.65
C HIS A 259 -5.31 16.82 -20.44
N LEU A 260 -4.39 17.16 -21.34
CA LEU A 260 -4.33 18.39 -22.13
C LEU A 260 -3.99 18.05 -23.61
N PRO A 261 -4.89 17.34 -24.33
CA PRO A 261 -4.68 16.94 -25.72
C PRO A 261 -4.69 18.15 -26.67
N GLY A 262 -3.79 18.18 -27.66
CA GLY A 262 -3.73 19.26 -28.65
C GLY A 262 -3.38 20.65 -28.10
N THR A 263 -3.08 20.79 -26.80
CA THR A 263 -2.71 22.04 -26.13
C THR A 263 -1.27 21.96 -25.66
N ASP A 264 -0.53 23.07 -25.78
CA ASP A 264 0.79 23.21 -25.16
C ASP A 264 0.74 23.10 -23.63
N SER A 265 1.91 22.98 -23.00
CA SER A 265 1.99 22.97 -21.54
C SER A 265 1.68 24.37 -21.00
N PRO A 266 0.62 24.57 -20.18
CA PRO A 266 0.34 25.86 -19.56
C PRO A 266 1.48 26.30 -18.64
N ASP A 267 1.66 27.61 -18.49
CA ASP A 267 2.61 28.17 -17.53
C ASP A 267 2.11 28.00 -16.09
N TRP A 268 2.45 26.83 -15.53
CA TRP A 268 2.17 26.44 -14.16
C TRP A 268 2.97 27.24 -13.12
N SER A 269 4.01 27.99 -13.53
CA SER A 269 4.78 28.83 -12.59
C SER A 269 3.96 29.99 -12.03
N GLN A 270 2.90 30.39 -12.75
CA GLN A 270 1.93 31.40 -12.34
C GLN A 270 0.85 30.85 -11.40
N TRP A 271 0.70 29.52 -11.29
CA TRP A 271 -0.34 28.92 -10.46
C TRP A 271 -0.04 29.14 -8.98
N ARG A 272 -1.02 29.71 -8.26
CA ARG A 272 -0.97 29.92 -6.80
C ARG A 272 -2.10 29.13 -6.17
N ILE A 273 -1.75 28.16 -5.33
CA ILE A 273 -2.68 27.23 -4.68
C ILE A 273 -2.19 27.04 -3.24
N ASP A 274 -2.99 27.43 -2.25
CA ASP A 274 -2.52 27.52 -0.85
C ASP A 274 -2.17 26.15 -0.27
N GLY A 275 -0.99 26.04 0.35
CA GLY A 275 -0.49 24.78 0.90
C GLY A 275 -0.05 23.77 -0.17
N VAL A 276 0.22 24.22 -1.41
CA VAL A 276 0.67 23.39 -2.53
C VAL A 276 1.87 24.03 -3.22
N THR A 277 2.85 23.22 -3.60
CA THR A 277 4.00 23.63 -4.40
C THR A 277 4.19 22.64 -5.54
N ILE A 278 4.23 23.13 -6.77
CA ILE A 278 4.57 22.35 -7.96
C ILE A 278 6.09 22.39 -8.07
N GLU A 279 6.75 21.26 -7.81
CA GLU A 279 8.21 21.16 -7.78
C GLU A 279 8.79 20.86 -9.17
N SER A 280 8.04 20.16 -10.03
CA SER A 280 8.40 19.99 -11.45
C SER A 280 7.18 19.66 -12.33
N ALA A 281 7.33 19.83 -13.65
CA ALA A 281 6.36 19.46 -14.65
C ALA A 281 7.03 18.84 -15.89
N SER A 282 6.41 17.84 -16.49
CA SER A 282 6.86 17.20 -17.74
C SER A 282 5.68 16.56 -18.49
N ARG A 283 5.80 16.33 -19.80
CA ARG A 283 4.74 15.66 -20.58
C ARG A 283 4.85 14.13 -20.46
N SER A 284 3.73 13.42 -20.58
CA SER A 284 3.72 11.96 -20.74
C SER A 284 2.58 11.47 -21.62
N SER A 285 2.86 10.41 -22.36
CA SER A 285 1.89 9.58 -23.09
C SER A 285 0.83 8.90 -22.19
N ARG A 286 0.99 8.93 -20.85
CA ARG A 286 0.22 8.09 -19.92
C ARG A 286 -0.58 8.90 -18.90
N LYS A 287 -1.83 8.52 -18.66
CA LYS A 287 -2.57 8.97 -17.48
C LYS A 287 -2.17 8.17 -16.24
N ILE A 288 -1.90 8.84 -15.12
CA ILE A 288 -1.72 8.20 -13.82
C ILE A 288 -3.07 7.66 -13.35
N LYS A 289 -3.10 6.36 -13.01
CA LYS A 289 -4.30 5.62 -12.63
C LYS A 289 -4.25 5.27 -11.14
N ARG A 290 -5.39 5.33 -10.46
CA ARG A 290 -5.48 4.98 -9.03
C ARG A 290 -4.96 3.57 -8.76
N GLY A 291 -4.19 3.40 -7.69
CA GLY A 291 -3.54 2.15 -7.32
C GLY A 291 -2.37 1.72 -8.22
N ARG A 292 -1.81 2.63 -9.05
CA ARG A 292 -0.63 2.38 -9.89
C ARG A 292 0.58 3.20 -9.43
N LEU A 293 0.98 2.96 -8.18
CA LEU A 293 2.28 3.30 -7.60
C LEU A 293 3.04 2.00 -7.26
N ARG A 294 4.36 2.08 -7.07
CA ARG A 294 5.18 0.98 -6.52
C ARG A 294 5.17 0.98 -4.99
N GLY A 295 5.17 2.17 -4.39
CA GLY A 295 5.24 2.36 -2.94
C GLY A 295 5.28 3.83 -2.54
N ASN A 296 5.69 4.11 -1.32
CA ASN A 296 6.01 5.46 -0.85
C ASN A 296 7.29 5.39 0.00
N ARG A 297 8.14 6.41 -0.09
CA ARG A 297 9.22 6.66 0.88
C ARG A 297 8.69 7.59 1.96
N PHE A 298 8.90 7.22 3.21
CA PHE A 298 8.52 7.96 4.40
C PHE A 298 9.76 8.59 5.02
N GLU A 299 9.58 9.75 5.60
CA GLU A 299 10.54 10.43 6.46
C GLU A 299 9.73 10.93 7.66
N LEU A 300 9.99 10.36 8.83
CA LEU A 300 9.18 10.56 10.03
C LEU A 300 10.05 11.10 11.15
N VAL A 301 9.44 11.94 11.99
CA VAL A 301 10.03 12.43 13.23
C VAL A 301 9.14 12.00 14.38
N VAL A 302 9.70 11.23 15.31
CA VAL A 302 9.10 10.95 16.61
C VAL A 302 9.76 11.90 17.60
N ARG A 303 8.96 12.78 18.19
CA ARG A 303 9.40 13.80 19.15
C ARG A 303 9.03 13.39 20.58
N GLU A 304 9.60 14.11 21.54
CA GLU A 304 9.37 13.90 22.98
C GLU A 304 9.72 12.46 23.44
N LEU A 305 10.60 11.76 22.72
CA LEU A 305 10.92 10.34 22.89
C LEU A 305 11.40 10.00 24.33
N GLU A 306 10.88 8.90 24.90
CA GLU A 306 11.30 8.34 26.19
C GLU A 306 11.37 6.81 26.14
N GLY A 307 12.10 6.18 27.07
CA GLY A 307 12.19 4.72 27.20
C GLY A 307 13.59 4.18 27.00
N ASP A 308 13.70 2.91 26.61
CA ASP A 308 14.99 2.24 26.41
C ASP A 308 15.49 2.44 24.97
N LEU A 309 16.43 3.37 24.80
CA LEU A 309 17.03 3.68 23.51
C LEU A 309 17.92 2.54 22.98
N GLY A 310 18.51 1.71 23.85
CA GLY A 310 19.31 0.56 23.44
C GLY A 310 18.43 -0.54 22.85
N ALA A 311 17.37 -0.91 23.58
CA ALA A 311 16.36 -1.84 23.07
C ALA A 311 15.64 -1.30 21.81
N LEU A 312 15.53 0.02 21.65
CA LEU A 312 15.01 0.67 20.44
C LEU A 312 15.97 0.53 19.25
N GLU A 313 17.27 0.71 19.41
CA GLU A 313 18.25 0.47 18.33
C GLU A 313 18.30 -1.01 17.93
N GLU A 314 18.27 -1.94 18.89
CA GLU A 314 18.14 -3.38 18.61
C GLU A 314 16.85 -3.69 17.84
N ARG A 315 15.72 -3.06 18.23
CA ARG A 315 14.43 -3.20 17.55
C ARG A 315 14.48 -2.63 16.13
N LEU A 316 15.15 -1.49 15.90
CA LEU A 316 15.32 -0.89 14.58
C LEU A 316 16.13 -1.78 13.64
N ALA A 317 17.20 -2.41 14.15
CA ALA A 317 17.96 -3.42 13.40
C ALA A 317 17.10 -4.66 13.07
N ALA A 318 16.36 -5.20 14.05
CA ALA A 318 15.45 -6.33 13.82
C ALA A 318 14.33 -6.00 12.80
N VAL A 319 13.79 -4.78 12.83
CA VAL A 319 12.76 -4.32 11.88
C VAL A 319 13.34 -4.12 10.46
N ARG A 320 14.58 -3.68 10.32
CA ARG A 320 15.30 -3.64 9.02
C ARG A 320 15.47 -5.05 8.46
N ASP A 321 16.04 -5.94 9.27
CA ASP A 321 16.54 -7.25 8.81
C ASP A 321 15.44 -8.32 8.74
N HIS A 322 14.34 -8.17 9.49
CA HIS A 322 13.24 -9.15 9.54
C HIS A 322 11.84 -8.56 9.30
N GLY A 323 11.70 -7.24 9.15
CA GLY A 323 10.42 -6.57 8.87
C GLY A 323 9.49 -6.48 10.08
N VAL A 324 8.20 -6.27 9.80
CA VAL A 324 7.12 -6.19 10.81
C VAL A 324 5.88 -6.99 10.36
N PRO A 325 4.96 -7.36 11.26
CA PRO A 325 3.67 -7.96 10.88
C PRO A 325 2.86 -7.10 9.92
N ASN A 326 2.36 -7.71 8.84
CA ASN A 326 1.56 -7.05 7.80
C ASN A 326 0.07 -6.93 8.15
N GLY A 327 -0.22 -6.78 9.44
CA GLY A 327 -1.56 -6.75 10.00
C GLY A 327 -2.40 -5.57 9.49
N PHE A 328 -3.71 -5.72 9.53
CA PHE A 328 -4.62 -4.61 9.35
C PHE A 328 -4.84 -3.90 10.68
N GLY A 329 -4.41 -2.64 10.79
CA GLY A 329 -4.69 -1.80 11.96
C GLY A 329 -6.16 -1.35 12.04
N GLU A 330 -6.56 -0.80 13.20
CA GLU A 330 -7.96 -0.48 13.55
C GLU A 330 -8.72 0.37 12.53
N GLN A 331 -8.03 1.25 11.80
CA GLN A 331 -8.60 2.05 10.71
C GLN A 331 -9.24 1.18 9.59
N ARG A 332 -8.90 -0.11 9.50
CA ARG A 332 -9.55 -1.10 8.62
C ARG A 332 -10.93 -1.53 9.13
N PHE A 333 -11.10 -1.61 10.45
CA PHE A 333 -12.29 -2.11 11.13
C PHE A 333 -13.26 -0.98 11.49
N GLY A 334 -12.74 0.22 11.78
CA GLY A 334 -13.40 1.54 11.70
C GLY A 334 -14.87 1.61 12.11
N GLY A 335 -15.14 1.80 13.39
CA GLY A 335 -16.50 1.75 13.93
C GLY A 335 -17.05 0.32 13.85
N ASN A 336 -18.35 0.16 13.59
CA ASN A 336 -19.00 -1.15 13.66
C ASN A 336 -19.03 -1.90 12.30
N ASN A 337 -17.93 -1.94 11.53
CA ASN A 337 -17.96 -2.61 10.22
C ASN A 337 -18.11 -4.14 10.32
N ILE A 338 -17.62 -4.78 11.39
CA ILE A 338 -17.72 -6.24 11.57
C ILE A 338 -19.16 -6.66 11.83
N ALA A 339 -19.90 -6.08 12.79
CA ALA A 339 -21.31 -6.45 12.96
C ALA A 339 -22.19 -5.98 11.80
N ARG A 340 -21.79 -4.94 11.05
CA ARG A 340 -22.44 -4.58 9.76
C ARG A 340 -22.15 -5.58 8.63
N ALA A 341 -21.06 -6.33 8.70
CA ALA A 341 -20.82 -7.48 7.81
C ALA A 341 -21.69 -8.67 8.22
N LEU A 342 -21.72 -9.02 9.51
CA LEU A 342 -22.57 -10.10 10.05
C LEU A 342 -24.07 -9.86 9.73
N ALA A 343 -24.60 -8.68 10.07
CA ALA A 343 -25.98 -8.31 9.74
C ALA A 343 -26.27 -8.29 8.23
N LEU A 344 -25.26 -8.03 7.39
CA LEU A 344 -25.37 -8.15 5.93
C LEU A 344 -25.42 -9.61 5.46
N PHE A 345 -24.65 -10.51 6.08
CA PHE A 345 -24.62 -11.94 5.75
C PHE A 345 -25.91 -12.66 6.16
N ARG A 346 -26.45 -12.30 7.34
CA ARG A 346 -27.74 -12.76 7.87
C ARG A 346 -28.96 -12.17 7.16
N GLY A 347 -28.82 -10.99 6.54
CA GLY A 347 -29.91 -10.29 5.85
C GLY A 347 -30.69 -9.30 6.72
N GLU A 348 -30.28 -9.07 7.96
CA GLU A 348 -30.89 -8.20 8.98
C GLU A 348 -30.83 -6.69 8.65
N MET A 349 -30.15 -6.33 7.55
CA MET A 349 -29.92 -4.94 7.15
C MET A 349 -31.17 -4.24 6.61
N ARG A 350 -31.91 -3.55 7.52
CA ARG A 350 -33.12 -2.71 7.26
C ARG A 350 -33.11 -1.89 5.96
N ARG A 351 -31.94 -1.47 5.47
CA ARG A 351 -31.75 -0.88 4.13
C ARG A 351 -30.50 -1.45 3.48
N LYS A 352 -30.61 -1.80 2.19
CA LYS A 352 -29.50 -2.31 1.37
C LYS A 352 -28.34 -1.28 1.34
N PRO A 353 -27.12 -1.63 1.76
CA PRO A 353 -26.00 -0.70 1.76
C PRO A 353 -25.56 -0.36 0.34
N SER A 354 -25.01 0.84 0.14
CA SER A 354 -24.40 1.23 -1.14
C SER A 354 -23.21 0.33 -1.48
N LYS A 355 -22.87 0.22 -2.78
CA LYS A 355 -21.74 -0.61 -3.24
C LYS A 355 -20.42 -0.30 -2.50
N ILE A 356 -20.20 0.98 -2.16
CA ILE A 356 -19.05 1.44 -1.39
C ILE A 356 -19.10 0.95 0.06
N LYS A 357 -20.20 1.21 0.79
CA LYS A 357 -20.34 0.75 2.19
C LYS A 357 -20.26 -0.79 2.31
N ARG A 358 -20.87 -1.50 1.36
CA ARG A 358 -20.74 -2.97 1.26
C ARG A 358 -19.29 -3.42 1.08
N GLY A 359 -18.51 -2.70 0.26
CA GLY A 359 -17.08 -2.97 0.06
C GLY A 359 -16.26 -2.83 1.34
N PHE A 360 -16.55 -1.82 2.17
CA PHE A 360 -15.90 -1.67 3.48
C PHE A 360 -16.24 -2.82 4.44
N TYR A 361 -17.50 -3.23 4.56
CA TYR A 361 -17.90 -4.33 5.44
C TYR A 361 -17.22 -5.67 5.04
N LEU A 362 -17.20 -5.98 3.74
CA LEU A 362 -16.52 -7.18 3.20
C LEU A 362 -14.99 -7.09 3.38
N SER A 363 -14.40 -5.90 3.24
CA SER A 363 -12.98 -5.69 3.51
C SER A 363 -12.63 -5.89 4.98
N ALA A 364 -13.45 -5.42 5.91
CA ALA A 364 -13.24 -5.59 7.34
C ALA A 364 -13.32 -7.07 7.74
N ALA A 365 -14.39 -7.77 7.32
CA ALA A 365 -14.60 -9.19 7.64
C ALA A 365 -13.42 -10.09 7.24
N ARG A 366 -12.88 -9.96 6.01
CA ARG A 366 -11.73 -10.78 5.58
C ARG A 366 -10.39 -10.33 6.18
N SER A 367 -10.27 -9.05 6.56
CA SER A 367 -9.09 -8.54 7.27
C SER A 367 -8.99 -9.08 8.70
N LEU A 368 -10.14 -9.37 9.34
CA LEU A 368 -10.18 -9.92 10.69
C LEU A 368 -9.63 -11.35 10.73
N VAL A 369 -10.12 -12.24 9.86
CA VAL A 369 -9.63 -13.63 9.79
C VAL A 369 -8.13 -13.68 9.45
N PHE A 370 -7.66 -12.80 8.56
CA PHE A 370 -6.22 -12.63 8.30
C PHE A 370 -5.44 -12.22 9.56
N ASN A 371 -5.94 -11.24 10.33
CA ASN A 371 -5.30 -10.81 11.56
C ASN A 371 -5.19 -11.95 12.59
N HIS A 372 -6.22 -12.81 12.73
CA HIS A 372 -6.15 -13.95 13.66
C HIS A 372 -5.19 -15.06 13.21
N VAL A 373 -5.05 -15.31 11.90
CA VAL A 373 -3.99 -16.21 11.38
C VAL A 373 -2.60 -15.62 11.65
N LEU A 374 -2.42 -14.32 11.41
CA LEU A 374 -1.16 -13.62 11.70
C LEU A 374 -0.84 -13.60 13.20
N ASP A 375 -1.83 -13.43 14.09
CA ASP A 375 -1.65 -13.47 15.54
C ASP A 375 -1.18 -14.84 16.05
N GLU A 376 -1.74 -15.93 15.54
CA GLU A 376 -1.28 -17.29 15.84
C GLU A 376 0.19 -17.48 15.41
N ARG A 377 0.54 -17.04 14.20
CA ARG A 377 1.92 -17.10 13.67
C ARG A 377 2.89 -16.18 14.46
N ILE A 378 2.41 -15.06 15.01
CA ILE A 378 3.19 -14.20 15.92
C ILE A 378 3.44 -14.92 17.24
N ARG A 379 2.41 -15.48 17.88
CA ARG A 379 2.55 -16.22 19.15
C ARG A 379 3.42 -17.47 19.04
N ARG A 380 3.47 -18.10 17.86
CA ARG A 380 4.37 -19.22 17.52
C ARG A 380 5.80 -18.78 17.14
N GLY A 381 6.05 -17.48 16.97
CA GLY A 381 7.33 -16.93 16.53
C GLY A 381 7.72 -17.27 15.09
N ASP A 382 6.75 -17.51 14.20
CA ASP A 382 6.97 -18.01 12.84
C ASP A 382 6.27 -17.21 11.72
N TRP A 383 5.75 -16.03 12.05
CA TRP A 383 5.13 -15.07 11.13
C TRP A 383 6.06 -14.56 10.00
N ASN A 384 7.37 -14.74 10.14
CA ASN A 384 8.40 -14.29 9.20
C ASN A 384 9.25 -15.43 8.59
N ARG A 385 8.94 -16.70 8.90
CA ARG A 385 9.60 -17.90 8.34
C ARG A 385 8.59 -18.80 7.64
N LEU A 386 9.05 -19.69 6.77
CA LEU A 386 8.21 -20.72 6.16
C LEU A 386 7.95 -21.84 7.18
N ILE A 387 6.77 -22.46 7.11
CA ILE A 387 6.43 -23.70 7.84
C ILE A 387 5.89 -24.75 6.85
N ASP A 388 5.54 -25.94 7.34
CA ASP A 388 4.94 -26.99 6.52
C ASP A 388 3.64 -26.52 5.84
N GLY A 389 3.55 -26.77 4.53
CA GLY A 389 2.42 -26.42 3.67
C GLY A 389 2.13 -24.91 3.50
N ASP A 390 3.07 -24.03 3.86
CA ASP A 390 2.92 -22.58 3.66
C ASP A 390 2.76 -22.23 2.16
N LEU A 391 2.15 -21.07 1.90
CA LEU A 391 2.11 -20.49 0.56
C LEU A 391 3.05 -19.27 0.49
N ALA A 392 4.20 -19.43 -0.15
CA ALA A 392 5.18 -18.36 -0.31
C ALA A 392 4.73 -17.33 -1.35
N MET A 393 4.91 -16.04 -1.06
CA MET A 393 4.65 -14.92 -1.98
C MET A 393 5.94 -14.18 -2.32
N LEU A 394 6.17 -13.89 -3.61
CA LEU A 394 7.30 -13.05 -4.06
C LEU A 394 7.06 -11.57 -3.65
N ASP A 395 8.09 -10.86 -3.17
CA ASP A 395 8.00 -9.45 -2.76
C ASP A 395 7.46 -8.55 -3.88
N GLY A 396 6.71 -7.52 -3.50
CA GLY A 396 6.03 -6.58 -4.40
C GLY A 396 4.97 -7.18 -5.33
N SER A 397 4.71 -8.49 -5.27
CA SER A 397 3.86 -9.21 -6.23
C SER A 397 2.48 -9.62 -5.66
N ARG A 398 1.73 -10.40 -6.44
CA ARG A 398 0.57 -11.18 -5.98
C ARG A 398 0.68 -12.67 -6.31
N SER A 399 1.83 -13.09 -6.82
CA SER A 399 2.09 -14.48 -7.19
C SER A 399 2.43 -15.25 -5.92
N PHE A 400 1.83 -16.43 -5.76
CA PHE A 400 2.15 -17.37 -4.70
C PHE A 400 2.37 -18.77 -5.26
N PHE A 401 3.12 -19.58 -4.50
CA PHE A 401 3.44 -20.98 -4.82
C PHE A 401 3.48 -21.78 -3.50
N ALA A 402 3.37 -23.11 -3.60
CA ALA A 402 3.59 -23.98 -2.44
C ALA A 402 5.03 -23.86 -1.98
N ALA A 403 5.23 -23.53 -0.70
CA ALA A 403 6.53 -23.39 -0.10
C ALA A 403 7.08 -24.76 0.31
N ASP A 404 8.40 -24.93 0.21
CA ASP A 404 9.14 -26.01 0.84
C ASP A 404 9.99 -25.40 1.96
N PRO A 405 9.71 -25.70 3.25
CA PRO A 405 10.48 -25.16 4.37
C PRO A 405 11.85 -25.84 4.54
N ASP A 406 12.10 -26.99 3.90
CA ASP A 406 13.38 -27.69 3.92
C ASP A 406 14.28 -27.33 2.72
N ASP A 407 13.74 -26.67 1.68
CA ASP A 407 14.50 -26.15 0.53
C ASP A 407 15.42 -24.96 0.94
N PRO A 408 16.76 -25.13 0.89
CA PRO A 408 17.69 -24.09 1.32
C PRO A 408 17.63 -22.80 0.47
N ASP A 409 17.16 -22.84 -0.78
CA ASP A 409 16.97 -21.62 -1.58
C ASP A 409 15.76 -20.82 -1.07
N GLN A 410 14.66 -21.50 -0.75
CA GLN A 410 13.45 -20.87 -0.23
C GLN A 410 13.67 -20.34 1.19
N VAL A 411 14.33 -21.10 2.07
CA VAL A 411 14.73 -20.63 3.40
C VAL A 411 15.61 -19.39 3.30
N ARG A 412 16.65 -19.40 2.45
CA ARG A 412 17.52 -18.25 2.25
C ARG A 412 16.76 -17.04 1.70
N ARG A 413 15.95 -17.21 0.66
CA ARG A 413 15.15 -16.12 0.06
C ARG A 413 14.07 -15.58 1.00
N CYS A 414 13.61 -16.39 1.95
CA CYS A 414 12.71 -15.96 3.02
C CYS A 414 13.47 -15.16 4.10
N ALA A 415 14.73 -15.50 4.41
CA ALA A 415 15.58 -14.66 5.25
C ALA A 415 15.94 -13.33 4.56
N GLU A 416 16.31 -13.38 3.27
CA GLU A 416 16.65 -12.23 2.39
C GLU A 416 15.44 -11.34 2.04
N GLN A 417 14.23 -11.69 2.50
CA GLN A 417 12.96 -10.99 2.25
C GLN A 417 12.53 -10.89 0.78
N ASP A 418 13.05 -11.74 -0.12
CA ASP A 418 12.59 -11.87 -1.52
C ASP A 418 11.26 -12.64 -1.60
N ILE A 419 11.07 -13.60 -0.68
CA ILE A 419 9.79 -14.31 -0.51
C ILE A 419 9.27 -14.18 0.93
N HIS A 420 7.96 -14.37 1.10
CA HIS A 420 7.27 -14.20 2.38
C HIS A 420 6.28 -15.35 2.61
N PRO A 421 6.16 -15.90 3.84
CA PRO A 421 4.99 -16.69 4.20
C PRO A 421 3.73 -15.83 4.06
N SER A 422 2.58 -16.43 3.74
CA SER A 422 1.33 -15.69 3.50
C SER A 422 0.18 -16.23 4.33
N GLY A 423 -0.82 -15.39 4.59
CA GLY A 423 -2.09 -15.76 5.22
C GLY A 423 -3.27 -15.58 4.25
N PRO A 424 -4.43 -16.17 4.58
CA PRO A 424 -5.61 -16.14 3.74
C PRO A 424 -6.38 -14.84 3.88
N LEU A 425 -7.00 -14.40 2.78
CA LEU A 425 -8.07 -13.42 2.76
C LEU A 425 -9.35 -14.12 2.26
N PRO A 426 -10.21 -14.63 3.17
CA PRO A 426 -11.27 -15.58 2.80
C PRO A 426 -12.25 -15.10 1.73
N GLY A 427 -12.86 -16.08 1.06
CA GLY A 427 -13.80 -15.93 -0.05
C GLY A 427 -14.27 -17.30 -0.56
N GLN A 428 -14.61 -17.38 -1.84
CA GLN A 428 -15.04 -18.62 -2.51
C GLN A 428 -13.85 -19.56 -2.79
N GLY A 429 -14.05 -20.84 -2.47
CA GLY A 429 -13.04 -21.89 -2.57
C GLY A 429 -12.29 -22.09 -1.25
N ASP A 430 -11.83 -23.31 -1.01
CA ASP A 430 -11.00 -23.68 0.13
C ASP A 430 -9.60 -23.03 0.03
N SER A 431 -8.83 -23.05 1.11
CA SER A 431 -7.45 -22.56 1.05
C SER A 431 -6.53 -23.62 0.43
N PRO A 432 -5.64 -23.27 -0.52
CA PRO A 432 -4.64 -24.17 -1.07
C PRO A 432 -3.36 -24.22 -0.22
N ALA A 433 -3.43 -23.82 1.06
CA ALA A 433 -2.40 -24.14 2.03
C ALA A 433 -2.58 -25.60 2.46
N GLU A 434 -1.49 -26.28 2.77
CA GLU A 434 -1.49 -27.68 3.23
C GLU A 434 -0.84 -27.76 4.62
N GLY A 435 -0.64 -28.96 5.16
CA GLY A 435 0.20 -29.18 6.33
C GLY A 435 -0.16 -28.35 7.58
N GLU A 436 0.86 -27.95 8.33
CA GLU A 436 0.72 -27.11 9.53
C GLU A 436 0.08 -25.74 9.22
N ALA A 437 0.38 -25.12 8.07
CA ALA A 437 -0.25 -23.87 7.66
C ALA A 437 -1.78 -24.02 7.49
N ALA A 438 -2.24 -25.14 6.93
CA ALA A 438 -3.67 -25.46 6.81
C ALA A 438 -4.33 -25.68 8.17
N GLU A 439 -3.66 -26.30 9.14
CA GLU A 439 -4.22 -26.44 10.50
C GLU A 439 -4.47 -25.09 11.17
N ILE A 440 -3.55 -24.14 11.01
CA ILE A 440 -3.70 -22.78 11.52
C ILE A 440 -4.87 -22.07 10.82
N GLU A 441 -4.94 -22.12 9.49
CA GLU A 441 -5.99 -21.45 8.73
C GLU A 441 -7.37 -22.04 9.01
N ASN A 442 -7.52 -23.36 8.98
CA ASN A 442 -8.79 -24.03 9.21
C ASN A 442 -9.32 -23.82 10.64
N ARG A 443 -8.43 -23.72 11.64
CA ARG A 443 -8.79 -23.35 13.01
C ARG A 443 -9.44 -21.96 13.06
N GLN A 444 -8.87 -20.97 12.37
CA GLN A 444 -9.46 -19.63 12.29
C GLN A 444 -10.71 -19.61 11.39
N PHE A 445 -10.80 -20.47 10.37
CA PHE A 445 -11.99 -20.56 9.53
C PHE A 445 -13.21 -21.10 10.29
N GLU A 446 -13.06 -22.13 11.13
CA GLU A 446 -14.19 -22.61 11.94
C GLU A 446 -14.52 -21.63 13.08
N ALA A 447 -13.51 -21.02 13.72
CA ALA A 447 -13.71 -19.98 14.75
C ALA A 447 -14.46 -18.74 14.21
N HIS A 448 -14.26 -18.40 12.94
CA HIS A 448 -14.89 -17.26 12.26
C HIS A 448 -15.84 -17.68 11.13
N ARG A 449 -16.44 -18.88 11.22
CA ARG A 449 -17.19 -19.55 10.16
C ARG A 449 -18.25 -18.68 9.46
N GLU A 450 -19.04 -17.94 10.22
CA GLU A 450 -20.07 -17.04 9.67
C GLU A 450 -19.48 -15.93 8.78
N LEU A 451 -18.26 -15.45 9.09
CA LEU A 451 -17.55 -14.49 8.23
C LEU A 451 -17.05 -15.16 6.95
N VAL A 452 -16.49 -16.38 7.04
CA VAL A 452 -15.97 -17.13 5.88
C VAL A 452 -17.09 -17.51 4.91
N GLU A 453 -18.15 -18.17 5.40
CA GLU A 453 -19.33 -18.53 4.61
C GLU A 453 -20.02 -17.27 4.03
N GLY A 454 -20.09 -16.19 4.82
CA GLY A 454 -20.62 -14.89 4.40
C GLY A 454 -19.82 -14.24 3.25
N LEU A 455 -18.48 -14.25 3.34
CA LEU A 455 -17.59 -13.74 2.29
C LEU A 455 -17.73 -14.53 0.99
N ALA A 456 -17.78 -15.87 1.07
CA ALA A 456 -17.99 -16.75 -0.08
C ALA A 456 -19.37 -16.51 -0.73
N LYS A 457 -20.44 -16.44 0.07
CA LYS A 457 -21.82 -16.15 -0.36
C LYS A 457 -21.94 -14.78 -1.04
N PHE A 458 -21.11 -13.80 -0.66
CA PHE A 458 -21.08 -12.46 -1.27
C PHE A 458 -20.13 -12.33 -2.48
N GLY A 459 -19.53 -13.42 -2.93
CA GLY A 459 -18.72 -13.45 -4.17
C GLY A 459 -17.32 -12.84 -4.02
N MET A 460 -16.79 -12.78 -2.79
CA MET A 460 -15.36 -12.51 -2.60
C MET A 460 -14.54 -13.70 -3.08
N LYS A 461 -13.40 -13.47 -3.73
CA LYS A 461 -12.46 -14.54 -4.08
C LYS A 461 -11.56 -14.86 -2.88
N GLN A 462 -11.18 -16.12 -2.73
CA GLN A 462 -10.04 -16.49 -1.89
C GLN A 462 -8.77 -15.86 -2.50
N GLU A 463 -7.94 -15.21 -1.67
CA GLU A 463 -6.70 -14.54 -2.06
C GLU A 463 -5.65 -14.71 -0.94
N ARG A 464 -4.36 -14.52 -1.24
CA ARG A 464 -3.26 -14.50 -0.26
C ARG A 464 -2.77 -13.08 0.02
N ARG A 465 -2.21 -12.86 1.22
CA ARG A 465 -1.48 -11.65 1.63
C ARG A 465 -0.23 -12.06 2.42
N PRO A 466 0.97 -11.50 2.18
CA PRO A 466 2.16 -11.89 2.93
C PRO A 466 2.00 -11.53 4.42
N LEU A 467 2.42 -12.40 5.33
CA LEU A 467 2.33 -12.22 6.79
C LEU A 467 3.32 -11.15 7.28
N ARG A 468 4.52 -11.10 6.68
CA ARG A 468 5.52 -10.06 6.90
C ARG A 468 5.35 -8.89 5.93
N MET A 469 5.48 -7.68 6.45
CA MET A 469 5.69 -6.44 5.70
C MET A 469 7.17 -6.09 5.73
N ARG A 470 7.76 -5.98 4.55
CA ARG A 470 9.14 -5.52 4.36
C ARG A 470 9.25 -4.02 4.58
N VAL A 471 10.29 -3.59 5.29
CA VAL A 471 10.67 -2.19 5.46
C VAL A 471 11.96 -1.95 4.67
N GLY A 472 11.82 -1.44 3.45
CA GLY A 472 12.97 -1.16 2.59
C GLY A 472 13.71 0.10 3.03
N ASP A 473 14.99 0.19 2.70
CA ASP A 473 15.80 1.41 2.84
C ASP A 473 15.73 2.06 4.24
N LEU A 474 15.63 1.25 5.32
CA LEU A 474 15.45 1.74 6.69
C LEU A 474 16.75 2.35 7.24
N GLU A 475 16.75 3.67 7.35
CA GLU A 475 17.76 4.53 7.95
C GLU A 475 17.15 5.19 9.21
N TRP A 476 17.94 5.37 10.26
CA TRP A 476 17.53 6.12 11.45
C TRP A 476 18.65 7.00 11.99
N SER A 477 18.27 8.00 12.79
CA SER A 477 19.20 8.88 13.48
C SER A 477 18.53 9.57 14.67
N PHE A 478 19.31 9.97 15.65
CA PHE A 478 18.88 10.81 16.77
C PHE A 478 19.47 12.22 16.60
N PRO A 479 18.84 13.11 15.81
CA PRO A 479 19.33 14.48 15.61
C PRO A 479 19.33 15.33 16.89
N GLU A 480 18.50 14.96 17.88
CA GLU A 480 18.38 15.62 19.19
C GLU A 480 18.14 14.53 20.24
N GLU A 481 18.45 14.80 21.51
CA GLU A 481 18.40 13.84 22.63
C GLU A 481 17.05 13.09 22.77
N ARG A 482 15.94 13.74 22.41
CA ARG A 482 14.57 13.21 22.53
C ARG A 482 13.81 13.16 21.19
N THR A 483 14.55 13.07 20.10
CA THR A 483 13.99 13.08 18.73
C THR A 483 14.58 11.93 17.93
N LEU A 484 13.74 10.95 17.57
CA LEU A 484 14.09 9.89 16.62
C LEU A 484 13.62 10.27 15.23
N LYS A 485 14.54 10.31 14.26
CA LYS A 485 14.23 10.45 12.84
C LYS A 485 14.34 9.10 12.14
N LEU A 486 13.27 8.69 11.46
CA LEU A 486 13.19 7.47 10.65
C LEU A 486 13.01 7.80 9.18
N VAL A 487 13.67 7.04 8.30
CA VAL A 487 13.52 7.17 6.85
C VAL A 487 13.45 5.77 6.25
N PHE A 488 12.42 5.46 5.46
CA PHE A 488 12.23 4.11 4.89
C PHE A 488 11.24 4.06 3.72
N SER A 489 11.26 2.98 2.95
CA SER A 489 10.37 2.69 1.82
C SER A 489 9.40 1.55 2.13
N LEU A 490 8.10 1.75 1.83
CA LEU A 490 7.08 0.69 1.91
C LEU A 490 6.34 0.50 0.57
N GLY A 491 5.96 -0.76 0.29
CA GLY A 491 5.18 -1.14 -0.90
C GLY A 491 3.71 -0.71 -0.88
N THR A 492 2.95 -1.07 -1.93
CA THR A 492 1.53 -0.69 -2.04
C THR A 492 0.65 -1.31 -0.97
N GLY A 493 -0.17 -0.52 -0.28
CA GLY A 493 -1.11 -1.02 0.73
C GLY A 493 -0.48 -1.37 2.08
N SER A 494 0.79 -0.99 2.26
CA SER A 494 1.51 -0.92 3.53
C SER A 494 1.30 0.43 4.21
N TYR A 495 1.50 0.51 5.52
CA TYR A 495 1.26 1.71 6.32
C TYR A 495 2.45 1.97 7.27
N ALA A 496 2.94 3.21 7.32
CA ALA A 496 4.04 3.59 8.21
C ALA A 496 3.72 3.41 9.70
N THR A 497 2.46 3.57 10.10
CA THR A 497 1.98 3.27 11.46
C THR A 497 2.20 1.81 11.86
N SER A 498 2.19 0.87 10.91
CA SER A 498 2.50 -0.54 11.18
C SER A 498 3.99 -0.81 11.39
N VAL A 499 4.87 0.14 11.00
CA VAL A 499 6.30 0.11 11.36
C VAL A 499 6.49 0.76 12.74
N LEU A 500 5.96 1.99 12.91
CA LEU A 500 6.05 2.73 14.18
C LEU A 500 5.52 1.91 15.36
N ARG A 501 4.42 1.17 15.19
CA ARG A 501 3.81 0.33 16.24
C ARG A 501 4.80 -0.63 16.91
N GLU A 502 5.73 -1.21 16.16
CA GLU A 502 6.69 -2.19 16.71
C GLU A 502 7.92 -1.50 17.34
N LEU A 503 8.02 -0.17 17.25
CA LEU A 503 9.15 0.67 17.66
C LEU A 503 8.81 1.60 18.83
N VAL A 504 7.67 2.29 18.76
CA VAL A 504 7.28 3.35 19.69
C VAL A 504 5.77 3.26 19.98
N ASP A 505 5.38 3.38 21.25
CA ASP A 505 3.99 3.67 21.62
C ASP A 505 3.76 5.18 21.47
N TYR A 506 2.94 5.58 20.49
CA TYR A 506 2.90 6.95 20.00
C TYR A 506 1.52 7.61 20.12
N GLU A 507 1.53 8.91 20.45
CA GLU A 507 0.38 9.84 20.29
C GLU A 507 0.39 10.54 18.92
#